data_AF-X1N7H6-F1
#
_entry.id   AF-X1N7H6-F1
#
_cell.length_a   1.000
_cell.length_b   1.000
_cell.length_c   1.000
_cell.angle_alpha   90.00
_cell.angle_beta   90.00
_cell.angle_gamma   90.00
#
_symmetry.space_group_name_H-M   'P 1'
#
loop_
_entity.id
_entity.type
_entity.pdbx_description
1 polymer ?
#
loop_
_entity_poly.entity_id
_entity_poly.type
_entity_poly.pdbx_seq_one_letter_code
_entity_poly.pdbx_strand_id
1 'polypeptide(L)' 'PETEFEGEIKIVNSEDSDDYCIIPVSLITPVSQNAVDSQLFQFLQRILERFPLLEQILESRLVFNKILNL' A
#
# COMPACT_ATOMS: atom_id res chain seq x y z
N PRO A 1 -3.76 0.13 -7.36
CA PRO A 1 -3.35 0.08 -8.77
C PRO A 1 -1.83 0.20 -8.85
N GLU A 2 -1.18 -0.78 -9.47
CA GLU A 2 0.24 -0.69 -9.79
C GLU A 2 0.42 0.43 -10.80
N THR A 3 1.18 1.47 -10.44
CA THR A 3 1.60 2.49 -11.41
C THR A 3 2.88 1.97 -12.06
N GLU A 4 2.68 1.31 -13.19
CA GLU A 4 3.75 0.90 -14.11
C GLU A 4 3.97 2.02 -15.14
N PHE A 5 5.23 2.32 -15.39
CA PHE A 5 5.66 3.22 -16.45
C PHE A 5 6.66 2.51 -17.34
N GLU A 6 6.41 2.51 -18.65
CA GLU A 6 7.34 2.07 -19.67
C GLU A 6 7.69 3.25 -20.58
N GLY A 7 8.96 3.35 -20.98
CA GLY A 7 9.42 4.43 -21.84
C GLY A 7 10.80 4.18 -22.41
N GLU A 8 11.31 5.17 -23.12
CA GLU A 8 12.61 5.10 -23.79
C GLU A 8 13.42 6.36 -23.47
N ILE A 9 14.73 6.18 -23.23
CA ILE A 9 15.69 7.26 -23.09
C ILE A 9 16.57 7.26 -24.35
N LYS A 10 16.54 8.36 -25.11
CA LYS A 10 17.43 8.57 -26.26
C LYS A 10 18.67 9.34 -25.82
N ILE A 11 19.84 8.71 -25.92
CA ILE A 11 21.14 9.34 -25.70
C ILE A 11 21.67 9.73 -27.07
N VAL A 12 21.92 11.01 -27.28
CA VAL A 12 22.39 11.56 -28.56
C VAL A 12 23.82 12.06 -28.36
N ASN A 13 24.72 11.68 -29.28
CA ASN A 13 26.06 12.23 -29.31
C ASN A 13 26.00 13.74 -29.60
N SER A 14 26.71 14.55 -28.80
CA SER A 14 26.70 16.00 -28.97
C SER A 14 27.42 16.47 -30.23
N GLU A 15 28.34 15.67 -30.77
CA GLU A 15 29.12 16.00 -31.97
C GLU A 15 28.41 15.56 -33.26
N ASP A 16 27.54 14.55 -33.17
CA ASP A 16 26.77 14.00 -34.28
C ASP A 16 25.37 13.58 -33.83
N SER A 17 24.34 14.28 -34.29
CA SER A 17 22.95 14.01 -33.91
C SER A 17 22.38 12.71 -34.48
N ASP A 18 23.02 12.16 -35.52
CA ASP A 18 22.62 10.90 -36.15
C ASP A 18 23.22 9.69 -35.42
N ASP A 19 24.27 9.89 -34.62
CA ASP A 19 24.83 8.91 -33.69
C ASP A 19 24.09 8.96 -32.35
N TYR A 20 23.19 8.00 -32.15
CA TYR A 20 22.41 7.90 -30.91
C TYR A 20 22.20 6.45 -30.50
N CYS A 21 21.95 6.24 -29.21
CA CYS A 21 21.45 4.98 -28.69
C CYS A 21 20.12 5.20 -27.94
N ILE A 22 19.27 4.17 -27.96
CA ILE A 22 17.99 4.17 -27.24
C ILE A 22 18.08 3.11 -26.15
N ILE A 23 17.75 3.50 -24.92
CA ILE A 23 17.68 2.60 -23.77
C ILE A 23 16.22 2.47 -23.35
N PRO A 24 15.62 1.27 -23.46
CA PRO A 24 14.28 1.03 -22.92
C PRO A 24 14.33 1.03 -21.39
N VAL A 25 13.34 1.65 -20.75
CA VAL A 25 13.22 1.71 -19.29
C VAL A 25 11.81 1.30 -18.84
N SER A 26 11.75 0.55 -17.74
CA SER A 26 10.52 0.22 -17.04
C SER A 26 10.67 0.59 -15.57
N LEU A 27 9.66 1.25 -15.03
CA LEU A 27 9.57 1.70 -13.64
C LEU A 27 8.29 1.15 -13.04
N ILE A 28 8.45 0.25 -12.08
CA ILE A 28 7.36 -0.36 -11.34
C ILE A 28 7.42 0.18 -9.93
N THR A 29 6.37 0.86 -9.48
CA THR A 29 6.24 1.24 -8.08
C THR A 29 5.72 0.05 -7.28
N PRO A 30 6.51 -0.56 -6.38
CA PRO A 30 6.03 -1.70 -5.61
C PRO A 30 4.92 -1.22 -4.65
N VAL A 31 3.72 -1.76 -4.83
CA VAL A 31 2.65 -1.61 -3.85
C VAL A 31 3.00 -2.52 -2.68
N SER A 32 3.52 -1.94 -1.59
CA SER A 32 3.67 -2.68 -0.34
C SER A 32 2.27 -3.02 0.17
N GLN A 33 1.83 -4.25 -0.03
CA GLN A 33 0.58 -4.78 0.55
C GLN A 33 0.59 -4.60 2.08
N ASN A 34 1.78 -4.71 2.70
CA ASN A 34 1.99 -4.48 4.12
C ASN A 34 1.87 -3.01 4.56
N ALA A 35 2.03 -2.03 3.66
CA ALA A 35 2.01 -0.62 4.07
C ALA A 35 0.61 -0.12 4.40
N VAL A 36 -0.40 -0.52 3.61
CA VAL A 36 -1.80 -0.12 3.85
C VAL A 36 -2.37 -0.86 5.07
N ASP A 37 -2.12 -2.17 5.15
CA ASP A 37 -2.57 -3.00 6.26
C ASP A 37 -1.88 -2.59 7.57
N SER A 38 -0.57 -2.30 7.55
CA SER A 38 0.12 -1.83 8.77
C SER A 38 -0.36 -0.46 9.21
N GLN A 39 -0.74 0.45 8.31
CA GLN A 39 -1.21 1.78 8.67
C GLN A 39 -2.63 1.75 9.24
N LEU A 40 -3.53 0.95 8.66
CA LEU A 40 -4.87 0.72 9.21
C LEU A 40 -4.80 -0.01 10.55
N PHE A 41 -3.95 -1.03 10.68
CA PHE A 41 -3.76 -1.75 11.94
C PHE A 41 -3.23 -0.83 13.04
N GLN A 42 -2.22 -0.01 12.75
CA GLN A 42 -1.70 0.97 13.71
C GLN A 42 -2.75 2.01 14.12
N PHE A 43 -3.61 2.42 13.18
CA PHE A 43 -4.71 3.33 13.47
C PHE A 43 -5.76 2.69 14.38
N LEU A 44 -6.18 1.46 14.09
CA LEU A 44 -7.13 0.71 14.90
C LEU A 44 -6.59 0.46 16.31
N GLN A 45 -5.32 0.10 16.43
CA GLN A 45 -4.66 -0.08 17.73
C GLN A 45 -4.71 1.20 18.57
N ARG A 46 -4.39 2.36 17.98
CA ARG A 46 -4.44 3.65 18.68
C ARG A 46 -5.86 4.07 19.10
N ILE A 47 -6.88 3.69 18.33
CA ILE A 47 -8.28 3.95 18.70
C ILE A 47 -8.67 3.11 19.90
N LEU A 48 -8.35 1.82 19.91
CA LEU A 48 -8.68 0.91 21.01
C LEU A 48 -7.98 1.35 22.31
N GLU A 49 -6.70 1.73 22.23
CA GLU A 49 -5.95 2.27 23.37
C GLU A 49 -6.55 3.57 23.94
N ARG A 50 -7.13 4.42 23.08
CA ARG A 50 -7.68 5.72 23.49
C ARG A 50 -9.14 5.64 23.97
N PHE A 51 -9.87 4.61 23.57
CA PHE A 51 -11.29 4.46 23.86
C PHE A 51 -11.57 3.06 24.43
N PRO A 52 -11.31 2.82 25.73
CA PRO A 52 -11.49 1.51 26.36
C PRO A 52 -12.95 1.02 26.34
N LEU A 53 -13.93 1.92 26.18
CA LEU A 53 -15.33 1.55 26.00
C LEU A 53 -15.57 0.81 24.66
N LEU A 54 -14.80 1.10 23.61
CA LEU A 54 -14.92 0.41 22.32
C LEU A 54 -14.47 -1.05 22.43
N GLU A 55 -13.43 -1.32 23.22
CA GLU A 55 -12.97 -2.67 23.54
C GLU A 55 -14.08 -3.47 24.23
N GLN A 56 -14.70 -2.90 25.27
CA GLN A 56 -15.82 -3.55 25.99
C GLN A 56 -17.04 -3.81 25.08
N ILE A 57 -17.34 -2.92 24.13
CA ILE A 57 -18.43 -3.10 23.17
C ILE A 57 -18.11 -4.21 22.16
N LEU A 58 -16.86 -4.33 21.72
CA LEU A 58 -16.43 -5.39 20.81
C LEU A 58 -16.45 -6.76 21.49
N GLU A 59 -15.93 -6.85 22.72
CA GLU A 59 -15.97 -8.08 23.51
C GLU A 59 -17.40 -8.53 23.80
N SER A 60 -18.26 -7.61 24.24
CA SER A 60 -19.66 -7.93 24.55
C SER A 60 -20.44 -8.40 23.32
N ARG A 61 -20.21 -7.83 22.13
CA ARG A 61 -20.86 -8.29 20.89
C ARG A 61 -20.35 -9.66 20.43
N LEU A 62 -19.07 -9.96 20.58
CA LEU A 62 -18.52 -11.28 20.27
C LEU A 62 -19.08 -12.37 21.20
N VAL A 63 -19.23 -12.05 22.50
CA VAL A 63 -19.88 -12.93 23.47
C VAL A 63 -21.37 -13.13 23.12
N PHE A 64 -22.08 -12.05 22.79
CA PHE A 64 -23.51 -12.11 22.43
C PHE A 64 -23.76 -12.98 21.19
N ASN A 65 -22.92 -12.85 20.16
CA ASN A 65 -22.99 -13.69 18.96
C ASN A 65 -22.67 -15.17 19.23
N LYS A 66 -21.82 -15.46 20.21
CA LYS A 66 -21.53 -16.84 20.64
C LYS A 66 -22.69 -17.47 21.42
N ILE A 67 -23.46 -16.66 22.14
CA ILE A 67 -24.64 -17.11 22.91
C ILE A 67 -25.86 -17.31 22.00
N LEU A 68 -26.05 -16.50 20.96
CA LEU A 68 -27.19 -16.61 20.05
C LEU A 68 -27.04 -17.68 18.95
N ASN A 69 -25.83 -18.19 18.71
CA ASN A 69 -25.55 -19.29 17.78
C ASN A 69 -25.53 -20.67 18.48
N LEU A 70 -26.20 -20.79 19.62
CA LEU A 70 -26.36 -22.02 20.42
C LEU A 70 -27.84 -22.42 20.50
#